data_AF-A0ABC9EH33-F1
#
_entry.id   AF-A0ABC9EH33-F1
#
_cell.length_a   1.000
_cell.length_b   1.000
_cell.length_c   1.000
_cell.angle_alpha   90.00
_cell.angle_beta   90.00
_cell.angle_gamma   90.00
#
_symmetry.space_group_name_H-M   'P 1'
#
loop_
_entity.id
_entity.type
_entity.pdbx_description
1 polymer ?
#
loop_
_entity_poly.entity_id
_entity_poly.type
_entity_poly.pdbx_seq_one_letter_code
_entity_poly.pdbx_strand_id
1 'polypeptide(L)'
;MTRAAPGLTILVDMASEHRGLVPVIAEFTNRLLACNSHRWAGERLLRTLDEHLLPRLEPGYQLASYYPLFEKIAQNETVPQLRLIELLTKQMVSLTKKHNPDTELKSWSQGSKVVGICRVMLKHHHSSHIFLPLVHLLVLTIESFPDLEVRDHARICLRMLSCVPGKKLRHLMEVGEQPSGVPSHPDSLFDIPSPRPAQDLKGMPDLASYIHLERIVPLVVKQSWALTLPNFSVQSKPSGHILSIQDVSATPSEQEKPTGPTVERIGYTQETLRVMDSKGAETLQILRRYFACIPDYLHSSGLTIRIHCTFRFESEPFNHAWGSDSPVSGSDGADELPALYAVTITFSSSAQFGKIPSCHVPFILGEPPGSGMEIIPIDNQNREESSYCASVVIELEPREPSPGLIDVSVAANTENCQVLSGPLKPITVGIEDMFMKASIPPDTPKKGVAMYYQDLFRALWEACDSSSNTGRETFPLSGGKGSAAINGTRSVKLMEVTPKVLIGAVERYLASFVVSVAGDSLVTVLRGNGVIKNIVWEESVSDDSVGADALVPYSPDNNLQLQLIDDDDIGVSSERYGHESKRDMGVMRVMIFLPPRYHLLFLMEVGCASTLVRIRTDHWPCLAYVDEYLEALIS
;
A
#
# COMPACT_ATOMS: atom_id res chain seq x y z
N MET A 1 18.38 -3.28 41.71
CA MET A 1 18.79 -2.14 42.56
C MET A 1 20.17 -2.41 43.15
N THR A 2 21.24 -2.07 42.42
CA THR A 2 22.62 -2.15 42.92
C THR A 2 22.97 -0.83 43.59
N ARG A 3 23.15 -0.84 44.92
CA ARG A 3 23.54 0.34 45.71
C ARG A 3 24.72 1.06 45.02
N ALA A 4 24.51 2.32 44.64
CA ALA A 4 25.59 3.20 44.20
C ALA A 4 26.63 3.32 45.32
N ALA A 5 27.92 3.27 44.98
CA ALA A 5 28.98 3.45 45.96
C ALA A 5 28.87 4.86 46.57
N PRO A 6 28.96 5.02 47.91
CA PRO A 6 28.66 6.29 48.60
C PRO A 6 29.56 7.46 48.17
N GLY A 7 30.73 7.21 47.57
CA GLY A 7 31.58 8.26 47.01
C GLY A 7 31.08 8.84 45.67
N LEU A 8 30.36 8.06 44.87
CA LEU A 8 29.86 8.49 43.56
C LEU A 8 28.58 9.34 43.68
N THR A 9 27.77 9.09 44.72
CA THR A 9 26.59 9.90 45.02
C THR A 9 26.96 11.33 45.45
N ILE A 10 28.08 11.50 46.15
CA ILE A 10 28.60 12.84 46.53
C ILE A 10 28.93 13.67 45.28
N LEU A 11 29.52 13.06 44.24
CA LEU A 11 29.81 13.74 42.97
C LEU A 11 28.53 14.17 42.23
N VAL A 12 27.47 13.36 42.28
CA VAL A 12 26.16 13.70 41.71
C VAL A 12 25.53 14.87 42.46
N ASP A 13 25.53 14.84 43.79
CA ASP A 13 24.97 15.91 44.62
C ASP A 13 25.74 17.22 44.42
N MET A 14 27.08 17.17 44.43
CA MET A 14 27.93 18.34 44.14
C MET A 14 27.73 18.89 42.71
N ALA A 15 27.57 18.02 41.70
CA ALA A 15 27.28 18.46 40.34
C ALA A 15 25.92 19.17 40.24
N SER A 16 24.92 18.69 40.99
CA SER A 16 23.57 19.27 41.00
C SER A 16 23.51 20.63 41.71
N GLU A 17 24.23 20.79 42.81
CA GLU A 17 24.26 22.01 43.62
C GLU A 17 25.22 23.08 43.05
N HIS A 18 26.36 22.67 42.50
CA HIS A 18 27.45 23.56 42.10
C HIS A 18 27.86 23.36 40.64
N ARG A 19 27.20 24.09 39.74
CA ARG A 19 27.41 24.01 38.28
C ARG A 19 28.86 24.29 37.82
N GLY A 20 29.60 25.11 38.57
CA GLY A 20 31.01 25.41 38.26
C GLY A 20 31.93 24.19 38.37
N LEU A 21 31.52 23.13 39.08
CA LEU A 21 32.28 21.89 39.22
C LEU A 21 32.06 20.93 38.06
N VAL A 22 31.05 21.15 37.22
CA VAL A 22 30.67 20.21 36.15
C VAL A 22 31.81 19.97 35.14
N PRO A 23 32.54 20.99 34.65
CA PRO A 23 33.70 20.77 33.79
C PRO A 23 34.83 19.99 34.48
N VAL A 24 35.01 20.19 35.79
CA VAL A 24 36.02 19.48 36.59
C VAL A 24 35.66 18.00 36.72
N ILE A 25 34.39 17.69 36.95
CA ILE A 25 33.87 16.32 37.01
C ILE A 25 33.98 15.65 35.64
N ALA A 26 33.70 16.37 34.56
CA ALA A 26 33.87 15.86 33.19
C ALA A 26 35.33 15.50 32.89
N GLU A 27 36.27 16.38 33.26
CA GLU A 27 37.69 16.14 33.08
C GLU A 27 38.22 15.01 33.97
N PHE A 28 37.75 14.93 35.21
CA PHE A 28 38.05 13.80 36.08
C PHE A 28 37.58 12.47 35.48
N THR A 29 36.37 12.46 34.92
CA THR A 29 35.82 11.29 34.23
C THR A 29 36.65 10.90 33.01
N ASN A 30 37.13 11.86 32.21
CA ASN A 30 38.03 11.60 31.08
C ASN A 30 39.29 10.86 31.52
N ARG A 31 39.92 11.30 32.60
CA ARG A 31 41.16 10.68 33.11
C ARG A 31 40.93 9.25 33.59
N LEU A 32 39.76 8.97 34.18
CA LEU A 32 39.39 7.61 34.57
C LEU A 32 39.18 6.72 33.34
N LEU A 33 38.47 7.22 32.32
CA LEU A 33 38.20 6.46 31.08
C LEU A 33 39.46 6.21 30.25
N ALA A 34 40.43 7.14 30.26
CA ALA A 34 41.72 7.00 29.56
C ALA A 34 42.66 5.98 30.22
N CYS A 35 42.38 5.56 31.45
CA CYS A 35 43.22 4.64 32.20
C CYS A 35 42.61 3.23 32.23
N ASN A 36 43.25 2.24 31.60
CA ASN A 36 42.73 0.87 31.51
C ASN A 36 42.37 0.24 32.87
N SER A 37 43.12 0.55 33.95
CA SER A 37 42.84 0.01 35.29
C SER A 37 41.65 0.70 35.99
N HIS A 38 41.30 1.92 35.59
CA HIS A 38 40.26 2.74 36.23
C HIS A 38 39.05 3.01 35.31
N ARG A 39 39.07 2.49 34.07
CA ARG A 39 38.00 2.65 33.09
C ARG A 39 36.63 2.23 33.63
N TRP A 40 36.58 1.12 34.36
CA TRP A 40 35.37 0.61 35.02
C TRP A 40 34.76 1.64 36.00
N ALA A 41 35.60 2.41 36.70
CA ALA A 41 35.16 3.42 37.65
C ALA A 41 34.59 4.66 36.93
N GLY A 42 35.19 5.03 35.78
CA GLY A 42 34.67 6.06 34.88
C GLY A 42 33.32 5.68 34.28
N GLU A 43 33.18 4.45 33.77
CA GLU A 43 31.91 3.91 33.24
C GLU A 43 30.82 3.84 34.32
N ARG A 44 31.17 3.39 35.53
CA ARG A 44 30.25 3.37 36.67
C ARG A 44 29.83 4.77 37.10
N LEU A 45 30.74 5.74 37.07
CA LEU A 45 30.42 7.15 37.35
C LEU A 45 29.45 7.71 36.31
N LEU A 46 29.70 7.50 35.01
CA LEU A 46 28.79 7.94 33.95
C LEU A 46 27.40 7.31 34.08
N ARG A 47 27.30 6.02 34.40
CA ARG A 47 26.01 5.36 34.66
C ARG A 47 25.29 5.96 35.87
N THR A 48 26.03 6.31 36.92
CA THR A 48 25.46 6.95 38.12
C THR A 48 24.96 8.36 37.81
N LEU A 49 25.68 9.11 36.96
CA LEU A 49 25.26 10.43 36.48
C LEU A 49 24.00 10.32 35.59
N ASP A 50 23.95 9.34 34.69
CA ASP A 50 22.75 9.05 33.89
C ASP A 50 21.53 8.72 34.77
N GLU A 51 21.68 7.83 35.76
CA GLU A 51 20.59 7.36 36.62
C GLU A 51 20.10 8.41 37.64
N HIS A 52 21.01 9.21 38.20
CA HIS A 52 20.70 10.05 39.36
C HIS A 52 20.81 11.56 39.11
N LEU A 53 21.63 12.00 38.14
CA LEU A 53 21.77 13.44 37.82
C LEU A 53 20.76 13.86 36.76
N LEU A 54 20.68 13.16 35.61
CA LEU A 54 19.82 13.58 34.49
C LEU A 54 18.34 13.80 34.87
N PRO A 55 17.70 12.95 35.69
CA PRO A 55 16.31 13.18 36.09
C PRO A 55 16.09 14.42 36.98
N ARG A 56 17.15 14.95 37.62
CA ARG A 56 17.09 16.13 38.49
C ARG A 56 17.30 17.45 37.71
N LEU A 57 17.69 17.38 36.44
CA LEU A 57 18.01 18.56 35.64
C LEU A 57 16.76 19.13 34.96
N GLU A 58 16.55 20.43 35.14
CA GLU A 58 15.44 21.16 34.51
C GLU A 58 15.84 21.78 33.16
N PRO A 59 15.01 21.66 32.10
CA PRO A 59 15.25 22.29 30.81
C PRO A 59 15.33 23.83 30.85
N GLY A 60 16.34 24.40 30.21
CA GLY A 60 16.52 25.84 30.03
C GLY A 60 17.96 26.24 29.72
N TYR A 61 18.22 27.55 29.66
CA TYR A 61 19.55 28.05 29.26
C TYR A 61 20.69 27.63 30.21
N GLN A 62 20.36 27.28 31.46
CA GLN A 62 21.32 26.86 32.47
C GLN A 62 21.87 25.45 32.23
N LEU A 63 21.17 24.65 31.42
CA LEU A 63 21.55 23.29 31.07
C LEU A 63 22.86 23.24 30.25
N ALA A 64 23.24 24.34 29.58
CA ALA A 64 24.48 24.45 28.83
C ALA A 64 25.74 24.15 29.65
N SER A 65 25.70 24.36 30.98
CA SER A 65 26.82 24.00 31.88
C SER A 65 27.09 22.50 31.96
N TYR A 66 26.11 21.67 31.62
CA TYR A 66 26.19 20.20 31.68
C TYR A 66 26.52 19.53 30.35
N TYR A 67 26.56 20.27 29.24
CA TYR A 67 26.88 19.72 27.92
C TYR A 67 28.21 18.97 27.84
N PRO A 68 29.30 19.39 28.53
CA PRO A 68 30.52 18.59 28.56
C PRO A 68 30.31 17.20 29.17
N LEU A 69 29.42 17.04 30.16
CA LEU A 69 29.07 15.72 30.69
C LEU A 69 28.17 14.94 29.73
N PHE A 70 27.23 15.61 29.07
CA PHE A 70 26.34 14.97 28.09
C PHE A 70 27.11 14.41 26.91
N GLU A 71 28.09 15.16 26.38
CA GLU A 71 28.98 14.66 25.34
C GLU A 71 29.74 13.41 25.80
N LYS A 72 30.08 13.29 27.10
CA LYS A 72 30.76 12.09 27.64
C LYS A 72 29.85 10.91 27.85
N ILE A 73 28.61 11.15 28.27
CA ILE A 73 27.58 10.11 28.32
C ILE A 73 27.32 9.59 26.90
N ALA A 74 27.21 10.49 25.91
CA ALA A 74 27.00 10.16 24.49
C ALA A 74 28.19 9.50 23.79
N GLN A 75 29.41 9.62 24.34
CA GLN A 75 30.60 8.90 23.85
C GLN A 75 30.69 7.47 24.38
N ASN A 76 29.96 7.14 25.44
CA ASN A 76 30.16 5.88 26.16
C ASN A 76 29.12 4.83 25.76
N GLU A 77 29.57 3.81 25.04
CA GLU A 77 28.75 2.69 24.55
C GLU A 77 28.03 1.91 25.65
N THR A 78 28.55 1.89 26.88
CA THR A 78 28.03 1.09 27.99
C THR A 78 26.92 1.77 28.80
N VAL A 79 26.63 3.05 28.49
CA VAL A 79 25.64 3.86 29.21
C VAL A 79 24.38 3.97 28.35
N PRO A 80 23.17 3.71 28.91
CA PRO A 80 21.92 3.90 28.20
C PRO A 80 21.72 5.36 27.75
N GLN A 81 21.37 5.57 26.49
CA GLN A 81 21.23 6.93 25.93
C GLN A 81 19.81 7.50 26.03
N LEU A 82 18.80 6.67 26.33
CA LEU A 82 17.39 7.05 26.29
C LEU A 82 17.08 8.28 27.16
N ARG A 83 17.53 8.30 28.42
CA ARG A 83 17.27 9.40 29.36
C ARG A 83 17.90 10.71 28.90
N LEU A 84 19.12 10.63 28.37
CA LEU A 84 19.80 11.79 27.81
C LEU A 84 19.03 12.34 26.60
N ILE A 85 18.61 11.47 25.69
CA ILE A 85 17.82 11.88 24.52
C ILE A 85 16.49 12.53 24.95
N GLU A 86 15.77 11.96 25.91
CA GLU A 86 14.54 12.55 26.45
C GLU A 86 14.76 13.95 27.05
N LEU A 87 15.85 14.13 27.82
CA LEU A 87 16.21 15.44 28.39
C LEU A 87 16.53 16.45 27.29
N LEU A 88 17.28 16.04 26.26
CA LEU A 88 17.61 16.89 25.11
C LEU A 88 16.37 17.24 24.27
N THR A 89 15.41 16.33 24.12
CA THR A 89 14.11 16.61 23.48
C THR A 89 13.34 17.67 24.27
N LYS A 90 13.24 17.52 25.60
CA LYS A 90 12.62 18.54 26.47
C LYS A 90 13.36 19.88 26.39
N GLN A 91 14.69 19.86 26.27
CA GLN A 91 15.50 21.06 26.08
C GLN A 91 15.16 21.77 24.76
N MET A 92 15.09 21.06 23.63
CA MET A 92 14.72 21.66 22.34
C MET A 92 13.35 22.33 22.40
N VAL A 93 12.35 21.68 22.99
CA VAL A 93 11.02 22.28 23.22
C VAL A 93 11.11 23.54 24.08
N SER A 94 11.91 23.53 25.15
CA SER A 94 12.09 24.72 26.00
C SER A 94 12.80 25.86 25.26
N LEU A 95 13.75 25.57 24.37
CA LEU A 95 14.47 26.59 23.60
C LEU A 95 13.53 27.26 22.60
N THR A 96 12.71 26.47 21.88
CA THR A 96 11.68 27.01 20.97
C THR A 96 10.69 27.91 21.70
N LYS A 97 10.21 27.52 22.89
CA LYS A 97 9.25 28.33 23.67
C LYS A 97 9.84 29.63 24.23
N LYS A 98 11.14 29.64 24.56
CA LYS A 98 11.84 30.79 25.16
C LYS A 98 12.53 31.66 24.11
N HIS A 99 12.29 31.41 22.82
CA HIS A 99 12.91 32.13 21.72
C HIS A 99 12.33 33.53 21.57
N ASN A 100 13.11 34.53 22.00
CA ASN A 100 12.89 35.95 21.76
C ASN A 100 14.08 36.55 20.99
N PRO A 101 13.91 37.71 20.31
CA PRO A 101 15.00 38.38 19.57
C PRO A 101 16.27 38.59 20.41
N ASP A 102 16.12 38.90 21.71
CA ASP A 102 17.25 39.13 22.61
C ASP A 102 17.97 37.83 23.06
N THR A 103 17.38 36.68 22.77
CA THR A 103 17.86 35.34 23.20
C THR A 103 18.17 34.41 22.03
N GLU A 104 18.09 34.93 20.80
CA GLU A 104 18.31 34.19 19.55
C GLU A 104 19.67 33.48 19.55
N LEU A 105 20.75 34.22 19.83
CA LEU A 105 22.12 33.68 19.90
C LEU A 105 22.28 32.57 20.96
N LYS A 106 21.58 32.69 22.10
CA LYS A 106 21.61 31.67 23.17
C LYS A 106 20.81 30.43 22.79
N SER A 107 19.69 30.61 22.11
CA SER A 107 18.87 29.51 21.60
C SER A 107 19.61 28.75 20.50
N TRP A 108 20.14 29.48 19.51
CA TRP A 108 20.97 28.94 18.43
C TRP A 108 22.16 28.14 18.97
N SER A 109 23.01 28.74 19.81
CA SER A 109 24.21 28.06 20.32
C SER A 109 23.89 26.79 21.10
N GLN A 110 22.79 26.79 21.88
CA GLN A 110 22.36 25.61 22.60
C GLN A 110 21.74 24.55 21.69
N GLY A 111 20.93 24.95 20.70
CA GLY A 111 20.39 24.04 19.67
C GLY A 111 21.50 23.36 18.88
N SER A 112 22.49 24.12 18.41
CA SER A 112 23.67 23.61 17.72
C SER A 112 24.47 22.61 18.58
N LYS A 113 24.57 22.85 19.89
CA LYS A 113 25.21 21.92 20.82
C LYS A 113 24.42 20.63 21.02
N VAL A 114 23.09 20.69 21.11
CA VAL A 114 22.25 19.49 21.19
C VAL A 114 22.40 18.64 19.92
N VAL A 115 22.37 19.26 18.73
CA VAL A 115 22.61 18.53 17.47
C VAL A 115 24.04 17.97 17.40
N GLY A 116 25.03 18.69 17.95
CA GLY A 116 26.39 18.19 18.15
C GLY A 116 26.45 16.93 19.00
N ILE A 117 25.72 16.88 20.12
CA ILE A 117 25.61 15.67 20.96
C ILE A 117 24.94 14.53 20.20
N CYS A 118 23.89 14.80 19.41
CA CYS A 118 23.27 13.81 18.53
C CYS A 118 24.28 13.21 17.56
N ARG A 119 25.14 14.05 16.97
CA ARG A 119 26.24 13.61 16.09
C ARG A 119 27.25 12.73 16.83
N VAL A 120 27.58 13.06 18.08
CA VAL A 120 28.43 12.19 18.91
C VAL A 120 27.77 10.82 19.14
N MET A 121 26.45 10.79 19.41
CA MET A 121 25.72 9.53 19.57
C MET A 121 25.77 8.67 18.31
N LEU A 122 25.56 9.27 17.14
CA LEU A 122 25.65 8.59 15.83
C LEU A 122 27.04 7.98 15.56
N LYS A 123 28.09 8.58 16.12
CA LYS A 123 29.49 8.11 15.96
C LYS A 123 29.81 6.91 16.85
N HIS A 124 29.29 6.90 18.08
CA HIS A 124 29.72 5.92 19.09
C HIS A 124 28.73 4.78 19.29
N HIS A 125 27.43 4.98 19.07
CA HIS A 125 26.42 3.96 19.32
C HIS A 125 25.96 3.25 18.04
N HIS A 126 25.44 2.03 18.20
CA HIS A 126 24.73 1.34 17.13
C HIS A 126 23.42 2.07 16.81
N SER A 127 23.20 2.37 15.53
CA SER A 127 22.05 3.15 15.07
C SER A 127 20.73 2.53 15.50
N SER A 128 20.62 1.19 15.53
CA SER A 128 19.42 0.45 15.96
C SER A 128 18.97 0.79 17.38
N HIS A 129 19.89 0.93 18.34
CA HIS A 129 19.59 1.18 19.76
C HIS A 129 19.14 2.63 20.05
N ILE A 130 19.60 3.59 19.24
CA ILE A 130 19.28 5.01 19.42
C ILE A 130 18.25 5.51 18.40
N PHE A 131 17.86 4.68 17.42
CA PHE A 131 17.09 5.09 16.24
C PHE A 131 15.83 5.85 16.62
N LEU A 132 14.90 5.18 17.30
CA LEU A 132 13.57 5.73 17.57
C LEU A 132 13.61 7.00 18.45
N PRO A 133 14.31 7.01 19.60
CA PRO A 133 14.40 8.22 20.42
C PRO A 133 15.10 9.38 19.69
N LEU A 134 16.15 9.10 18.92
CA LEU A 134 16.94 10.12 18.24
C LEU A 134 16.21 10.68 17.02
N VAL A 135 15.50 9.85 16.25
CA VAL A 135 14.63 10.30 15.15
C VAL A 135 13.59 11.27 15.70
N HIS A 136 12.92 10.95 16.81
CA HIS A 136 11.92 11.82 17.41
C HIS A 136 12.49 13.19 17.79
N LEU A 137 13.66 13.22 18.45
CA LEU A 137 14.36 14.47 18.77
C LEU A 137 14.68 15.28 17.50
N LEU A 138 15.25 14.63 16.48
CA LEU A 138 15.68 15.30 15.25
C LEU A 138 14.48 15.82 14.45
N VAL A 139 13.41 15.05 14.30
CA VAL A 139 12.17 15.48 13.63
C VAL A 139 11.55 16.66 14.36
N LEU A 140 11.42 16.58 15.69
CA LEU A 140 10.91 17.69 16.50
C LEU A 140 11.75 18.96 16.31
N THR A 141 13.08 18.82 16.23
CA THR A 141 13.98 19.94 15.94
C THR A 141 13.75 20.49 14.54
N ILE A 142 13.61 19.63 13.54
CA ILE A 142 13.35 20.00 12.14
C ILE A 142 12.00 20.70 11.99
N GLU A 143 10.99 20.34 12.75
CA GLU A 143 9.65 20.93 12.60
C GLU A 143 9.48 22.23 13.39
N SER A 144 10.02 22.27 14.61
CA SER A 144 9.68 23.31 15.59
C SER A 144 10.76 24.34 15.86
N PHE A 145 12.03 24.08 15.56
CA PHE A 145 13.11 25.00 15.93
C PHE A 145 13.13 26.24 15.01
N PRO A 146 13.31 27.46 15.54
CA PRO A 146 13.21 28.70 14.74
C PRO A 146 14.39 28.93 13.79
N ASP A 147 15.60 28.52 14.19
CA ASP A 147 16.81 28.74 13.42
C ASP A 147 16.97 27.73 12.27
N LEU A 148 17.31 28.22 11.07
CA LEU A 148 17.45 27.39 9.87
C LEU A 148 18.68 26.49 9.89
N GLU A 149 19.80 26.97 10.42
CA GLU A 149 21.06 26.21 10.44
C GLU A 149 20.92 24.98 11.35
N VAL A 150 20.34 25.14 12.54
CA VAL A 150 20.07 24.04 13.47
C VAL A 150 19.14 23.00 12.83
N ARG A 151 18.09 23.43 12.12
CA ARG A 151 17.19 22.53 11.39
C ARG A 151 17.90 21.76 10.28
N ASP A 152 18.76 22.41 9.51
CA ASP A 152 19.52 21.76 8.42
C ASP A 152 20.51 20.73 8.96
N HIS A 153 21.23 21.06 10.04
CA HIS A 153 22.11 20.09 10.71
C HIS A 153 21.32 18.89 11.25
N ALA A 154 20.12 19.11 11.80
CA ALA A 154 19.24 18.02 12.24
C ALA A 154 18.77 17.16 11.05
N ARG A 155 18.43 17.75 9.90
CA ARG A 155 18.07 17.01 8.67
C ARG A 155 19.23 16.13 8.18
N ILE A 156 20.45 16.64 8.21
CA ILE A 156 21.64 15.87 7.81
C ILE A 156 21.84 14.69 8.76
N CYS A 157 21.76 14.91 10.07
CA CYS A 157 21.85 13.84 11.08
C CYS A 157 20.76 12.79 10.89
N LEU A 158 19.52 13.20 10.60
CA LEU A 158 18.41 12.29 10.34
C LEU A 158 18.65 11.43 9.08
N ARG A 159 19.09 12.05 7.98
CA ARG A 159 19.43 11.32 6.75
C ARG A 159 20.57 10.32 6.96
N MET A 160 21.59 10.69 7.72
CA MET A 160 22.69 9.79 8.05
C MET A 160 22.21 8.60 8.91
N LEU A 161 21.39 8.86 9.92
CA LEU A 161 20.83 7.82 10.79
C LEU A 161 19.94 6.83 10.02
N SER A 162 19.14 7.33 9.08
CA SER A 162 18.19 6.50 8.33
C SER A 162 18.82 5.78 7.14
N CYS A 163 19.75 6.40 6.40
CA CYS A 163 20.17 5.88 5.10
C CYS A 163 21.58 5.28 5.07
N VAL A 164 22.40 5.49 6.11
CA VAL A 164 23.79 5.03 6.14
C VAL A 164 23.93 3.89 7.14
N PRO A 165 24.43 2.71 6.72
CA PRO A 165 24.72 1.61 7.63
C PRO A 165 25.64 2.05 8.78
N GLY A 166 25.37 1.58 10.00
CA GLY A 166 26.08 2.02 11.21
C GLY A 166 27.61 1.96 11.09
N LYS A 167 28.18 0.87 10.54
CA LYS A 167 29.64 0.75 10.34
C LYS A 167 30.19 1.79 9.36
N LYS A 168 29.49 2.05 8.25
CA LYS A 168 29.88 3.08 7.26
C LYS A 168 29.76 4.47 7.84
N LEU A 169 28.72 4.72 8.64
CA LEU A 169 28.50 6.00 9.30
C LEU A 169 29.67 6.35 10.22
N ARG A 170 30.10 5.41 11.06
CA ARG A 170 31.26 5.61 11.94
C ARG A 170 32.54 5.95 11.17
N HIS A 171 32.84 5.20 10.11
CA HIS A 171 34.00 5.48 9.25
C HIS A 171 33.93 6.88 8.59
N LEU A 172 32.76 7.27 8.06
CA LEU A 172 32.58 8.62 7.48
C LEU A 172 32.78 9.73 8.51
N MET A 173 32.41 9.47 9.77
CA MET A 173 32.55 10.44 10.85
C MET A 173 33.98 10.51 11.41
N GLU A 174 34.76 9.43 11.33
CA GLU A 174 36.19 9.40 11.69
C GLU A 174 37.08 10.15 10.68
N VAL A 175 36.79 10.01 9.38
CA VAL A 175 37.57 10.68 8.31
C VAL A 175 37.43 12.21 8.35
N GLY A 176 36.28 12.72 8.83
CA GLY A 176 36.04 14.16 8.96
C GLY A 176 36.80 14.87 10.10
N GLU A 177 37.54 14.14 10.94
CA GLU A 177 38.27 14.67 12.10
C GLU A 177 39.80 14.74 11.90
N GLN A 178 40.33 14.37 10.74
CA GLN A 178 41.75 14.57 10.45
C GLN A 178 42.09 16.07 10.38
N PRO A 179 42.99 16.59 11.23
CA PRO A 179 43.36 18.00 11.20
C PRO A 179 44.02 18.32 9.85
N SER A 180 43.50 19.35 9.17
CA SER A 180 44.06 19.94 7.95
C SER A 180 45.58 20.02 8.02
N GLY A 181 46.27 19.20 7.22
CA GLY A 181 47.73 19.14 7.30
C GLY A 181 48.47 18.27 6.28
N VAL A 182 47.83 17.59 5.32
CA VAL A 182 48.52 17.00 4.16
C VAL A 182 47.50 16.88 3.01
N PRO A 183 47.82 17.27 1.75
CA PRO A 183 46.92 17.06 0.63
C PRO A 183 46.85 15.56 0.31
N SER A 184 45.83 14.88 0.83
CA SER A 184 45.43 13.59 0.27
C SER A 184 44.56 13.87 -0.95
N HIS A 185 44.96 13.32 -2.09
CA HIS A 185 44.28 13.51 -3.37
C HIS A 185 42.80 13.07 -3.29
N PRO A 186 41.88 13.75 -4.00
CA PRO A 186 40.44 13.46 -3.98
C PRO A 186 40.06 12.06 -4.47
N ASP A 187 41.00 11.30 -5.04
CA ASP A 187 40.80 9.94 -5.54
C ASP A 187 40.64 8.88 -4.42
N SER A 188 41.07 9.15 -3.18
CA SER A 188 40.95 8.19 -2.07
C SER A 188 39.54 8.13 -1.46
N LEU A 189 38.66 9.10 -1.73
CA LEU A 189 37.31 9.17 -1.14
C LEU A 189 36.31 8.23 -1.84
N PHE A 190 36.67 7.78 -3.05
CA PHE A 190 35.83 6.97 -3.94
C PHE A 190 36.43 5.60 -4.30
N ASP A 191 37.53 5.20 -3.65
CA ASP A 191 38.00 3.81 -3.66
C ASP A 191 37.06 2.96 -2.79
N ILE A 192 35.85 2.77 -3.31
CA ILE A 192 34.94 1.70 -2.95
C ILE A 192 35.74 0.41 -3.15
N PRO A 193 35.94 -0.45 -2.13
CA PRO A 193 36.38 -1.81 -2.40
C PRO A 193 35.40 -2.34 -3.44
N SER A 194 35.90 -2.68 -4.64
CA SER A 194 35.13 -3.26 -5.74
C SER A 194 34.01 -4.12 -5.17
N PRO A 195 32.73 -3.92 -5.56
CA PRO A 195 31.63 -4.64 -4.96
C PRO A 195 32.03 -6.10 -4.93
N ARG A 196 32.26 -6.64 -3.73
CA ARG A 196 32.55 -8.06 -3.60
C ARG A 196 31.42 -8.73 -4.37
N PRO A 197 31.74 -9.58 -5.36
CA PRO A 197 30.72 -10.17 -6.20
C PRO A 197 29.64 -10.72 -5.28
N ALA A 198 28.37 -10.46 -5.63
CA ALA A 198 27.21 -10.99 -4.93
C ALA A 198 27.57 -12.42 -4.49
N GLN A 199 27.68 -12.64 -3.17
CA GLN A 199 28.04 -13.95 -2.67
C GLN A 199 27.09 -14.95 -3.30
N ASP A 200 27.66 -16.02 -3.87
CA ASP A 200 26.93 -17.02 -4.65
C ASP A 200 25.71 -17.49 -3.84
N LEU A 201 24.52 -17.00 -4.23
CA LEU A 201 23.22 -17.15 -3.55
C LEU A 201 22.76 -18.62 -3.48
N LYS A 202 23.56 -19.56 -3.99
CA LYS A 202 23.24 -21.00 -4.07
C LYS A 202 23.19 -21.72 -2.72
N GLY A 203 23.62 -21.09 -1.62
CA GLY A 203 23.58 -21.67 -0.27
C GLY A 203 22.86 -20.84 0.79
N MET A 204 22.35 -19.64 0.44
CA MET A 204 21.62 -18.78 1.39
C MET A 204 20.13 -19.17 1.39
N PRO A 205 19.46 -19.14 2.55
CA PRO A 205 18.01 -19.31 2.59
C PRO A 205 17.31 -18.20 1.79
N ASP A 206 16.19 -18.55 1.17
CA ASP A 206 15.40 -17.65 0.33
C ASP A 206 15.06 -16.37 1.09
N LEU A 207 15.23 -15.22 0.45
CA LEU A 207 15.02 -13.92 1.09
C LEU A 207 13.59 -13.74 1.60
N ALA A 208 12.63 -14.38 0.91
CA ALA A 208 11.24 -14.42 1.30
C ALA A 208 10.97 -15.15 2.64
N SER A 209 11.98 -15.82 3.23
CA SER A 209 11.88 -16.48 4.54
C SER A 209 12.04 -15.53 5.73
N TYR A 210 12.55 -14.31 5.53
CA TYR A 210 12.73 -13.33 6.61
C TYR A 210 12.45 -11.87 6.19
N ILE A 211 12.16 -11.59 4.92
CA ILE A 211 11.62 -10.31 4.47
C ILE A 211 10.24 -10.54 3.87
N HIS A 212 9.25 -9.83 4.41
CA HIS A 212 7.85 -10.02 4.03
C HIS A 212 7.25 -8.71 3.54
N LEU A 213 6.63 -8.74 2.36
CA LEU A 213 5.73 -7.70 1.89
C LEU A 213 4.34 -8.33 1.77
N GLU A 214 3.41 -7.88 2.60
CA GLU A 214 2.10 -8.51 2.73
C GLU A 214 0.99 -7.47 2.56
N ARG A 215 -0.07 -7.82 1.83
CA ARG A 215 -1.23 -6.93 1.68
C ARG A 215 -1.94 -6.75 3.01
N ILE A 216 -2.38 -5.53 3.30
CA ILE A 216 -3.19 -5.21 4.48
C ILE A 216 -4.61 -5.76 4.32
N VAL A 217 -5.19 -5.61 3.12
CA VAL A 217 -6.52 -6.15 2.79
C VAL A 217 -6.33 -7.43 1.98
N PRO A 218 -6.74 -8.60 2.52
CA PRO A 218 -6.69 -9.85 1.79
C PRO A 218 -7.72 -9.83 0.65
N LEU A 219 -7.38 -10.50 -0.44
CA LEU A 219 -8.33 -10.74 -1.53
C LEU A 219 -9.44 -11.68 -1.08
N VAL A 220 -10.63 -11.46 -1.64
CA VAL A 220 -11.75 -12.41 -1.49
C VAL A 220 -11.37 -13.71 -2.17
N VAL A 221 -10.76 -13.58 -3.35
CA VAL A 221 -10.25 -14.72 -4.12
C VAL A 221 -8.84 -15.06 -3.65
N LYS A 222 -8.73 -16.12 -2.82
CA LYS A 222 -7.45 -16.53 -2.20
C LYS A 222 -6.51 -17.27 -3.15
N GLN A 223 -7.04 -17.85 -4.24
CA GLN A 223 -6.27 -18.65 -5.19
C GLN A 223 -6.77 -18.41 -6.62
N SER A 224 -6.14 -17.48 -7.33
CA SER A 224 -6.24 -17.44 -8.80
C SER A 224 -4.90 -17.00 -9.35
N TRP A 225 -4.19 -17.89 -10.07
CA TRP A 225 -4.35 -18.01 -11.52
C TRP A 225 -3.77 -19.33 -12.02
N ALA A 226 -4.56 -20.02 -12.85
CA ALA A 226 -4.06 -20.85 -13.93
C ALA A 226 -5.11 -20.86 -15.05
N LEU A 227 -5.37 -19.69 -15.65
CA LEU A 227 -5.88 -19.63 -17.02
C LEU A 227 -4.80 -19.10 -17.98
N THR A 228 -3.53 -19.39 -17.69
CA THR A 228 -2.56 -19.55 -18.77
C THR A 228 -2.98 -20.81 -19.53
N LEU A 229 -3.65 -20.64 -20.67
CA LEU A 229 -3.58 -21.65 -21.72
C LEU A 229 -2.10 -22.02 -21.85
N PRO A 230 -1.72 -23.31 -21.85
CA PRO A 230 -0.32 -23.69 -21.91
C PRO A 230 0.26 -23.11 -23.20
N ASN A 231 1.05 -22.05 -23.05
CA ASN A 231 1.99 -21.64 -24.07
C ASN A 231 2.82 -22.88 -24.35
N PHE A 232 2.74 -23.38 -25.59
CA PHE A 232 3.64 -24.40 -26.09
C PHE A 232 5.07 -23.97 -25.78
N SER A 233 5.65 -24.59 -24.76
CA SER A 233 7.00 -24.34 -24.29
C SER A 233 7.97 -24.98 -25.27
N VAL A 234 8.31 -24.25 -26.34
CA VAL A 234 9.53 -24.55 -27.08
C VAL A 234 10.69 -24.01 -26.24
N GLN A 235 11.37 -24.93 -25.56
CA GLN A 235 12.59 -24.69 -24.80
C GLN A 235 13.60 -23.91 -25.65
N SER A 236 13.97 -22.71 -25.20
CA SER A 236 15.08 -21.95 -25.79
C SER A 236 16.40 -22.40 -25.16
N LYS A 237 17.12 -23.29 -25.86
CA LYS A 237 18.58 -23.35 -25.81
C LYS A 237 19.18 -22.50 -26.94
N PRO A 238 20.42 -21.99 -26.79
CA PRO A 238 20.90 -20.83 -27.52
C PRO A 238 21.36 -21.15 -28.95
N SER A 239 21.05 -20.21 -29.84
CA SER A 239 21.60 -19.94 -31.18
C SER A 239 21.77 -21.11 -32.16
N GLY A 240 20.96 -21.08 -33.22
CA GLY A 240 21.21 -21.79 -34.47
C GLY A 240 20.09 -21.51 -35.46
N HIS A 241 20.41 -20.82 -36.56
CA HIS A 241 19.53 -20.62 -37.72
C HIS A 241 18.86 -21.93 -38.16
N ILE A 242 17.64 -21.86 -38.73
CA ILE A 242 17.35 -22.27 -40.14
C ILE A 242 15.83 -22.32 -40.45
N LEU A 243 15.50 -21.64 -41.57
CA LEU A 243 14.45 -21.84 -42.58
C LEU A 243 12.96 -21.56 -42.29
N SER A 244 12.56 -20.38 -42.78
CA SER A 244 11.27 -20.06 -43.37
C SER A 244 10.85 -21.09 -44.42
N ILE A 245 9.60 -21.54 -44.37
CA ILE A 245 8.94 -22.20 -45.50
C ILE A 245 8.07 -21.15 -46.20
N GLN A 246 8.46 -20.81 -47.41
CA GLN A 246 7.65 -20.07 -48.39
C GLN A 246 6.69 -21.02 -49.11
N ASP A 247 5.57 -20.45 -49.58
CA ASP A 247 5.00 -20.53 -50.94
C ASP A 247 3.45 -20.37 -50.85
N VAL A 248 2.73 -19.64 -51.70
CA VAL A 248 2.93 -19.28 -53.11
C VAL A 248 2.38 -17.88 -53.41
N SER A 249 3.13 -17.14 -54.22
CA SER A 249 2.81 -15.87 -54.86
C SER A 249 1.80 -15.97 -56.02
N ALA A 250 0.98 -14.93 -56.21
CA ALA A 250 0.57 -14.49 -57.55
C ALA A 250 0.78 -12.97 -57.68
N THR A 251 1.42 -12.60 -58.79
CA THR A 251 2.12 -11.36 -59.13
C THR A 251 1.22 -10.20 -59.65
N PRO A 252 1.79 -8.98 -59.84
CA PRO A 252 1.09 -7.69 -59.74
C PRO A 252 0.80 -7.02 -61.10
N SER A 253 0.04 -5.90 -61.06
CA SER A 253 0.15 -4.84 -62.07
C SER A 253 0.11 -3.45 -61.43
N GLU A 254 1.28 -2.81 -61.46
CA GLU A 254 1.62 -1.43 -61.81
C GLU A 254 0.93 -0.19 -61.19
N GLN A 255 1.81 0.59 -60.54
CA GLN A 255 1.98 2.06 -60.57
C GLN A 255 0.90 2.96 -59.92
N GLU A 256 1.28 3.61 -58.82
CA GLU A 256 1.57 5.07 -58.83
C GLU A 256 2.36 5.51 -57.57
N LYS A 257 3.16 6.58 -57.75
CA LYS A 257 4.13 7.15 -56.80
C LYS A 257 3.46 8.11 -55.78
N PRO A 258 4.19 8.57 -54.74
CA PRO A 258 3.63 8.95 -53.45
C PRO A 258 3.13 10.39 -53.41
N THR A 259 2.04 10.61 -52.65
CA THR A 259 1.67 11.95 -52.16
C THR A 259 1.65 11.91 -50.64
N GLY A 260 2.22 12.94 -50.01
CA GLY A 260 2.52 13.03 -48.58
C GLY A 260 1.30 13.02 -47.64
N PRO A 261 1.53 13.24 -46.33
CA PRO A 261 0.52 13.02 -45.30
C PRO A 261 -0.57 14.08 -45.42
N THR A 262 -1.74 13.67 -45.92
CA THR A 262 -2.95 14.47 -45.82
C THR A 262 -3.38 14.42 -44.37
N VAL A 263 -3.26 15.57 -43.70
CA VAL A 263 -3.95 15.87 -42.45
C VAL A 263 -5.44 15.67 -42.71
N GLU A 264 -6.00 14.53 -42.31
CA GLU A 264 -7.44 14.38 -42.17
C GLU A 264 -7.87 15.24 -40.99
N ARG A 265 -8.19 16.48 -41.37
CA ARG A 265 -9.05 17.42 -40.68
C ARG A 265 -10.16 16.63 -39.97
N ILE A 266 -10.22 16.80 -38.65
CA ILE A 266 -11.31 16.39 -37.76
C ILE A 266 -12.63 16.85 -38.40
N GLY A 267 -13.22 15.96 -39.19
CA GLY A 267 -14.55 16.12 -39.72
C GLY A 267 -15.49 15.71 -38.60
N TYR A 268 -16.36 16.62 -38.19
CA TYR A 268 -17.58 16.27 -37.49
C TYR A 268 -18.21 15.10 -38.23
N THR A 269 -18.17 13.91 -37.63
CA THR A 269 -18.94 12.77 -38.11
C THR A 269 -20.38 13.22 -38.08
N GLN A 270 -20.91 13.47 -39.27
CA GLN A 270 -22.30 13.79 -39.51
C GLN A 270 -23.11 12.67 -38.85
N GLU A 271 -23.82 12.97 -37.75
CA GLU A 271 -24.74 12.03 -37.11
C GLU A 271 -25.64 11.49 -38.21
N THR A 272 -25.46 10.21 -38.58
CA THR A 272 -26.39 9.53 -39.48
C THR A 272 -27.74 9.59 -38.79
N LEU A 273 -28.65 10.43 -39.31
CA LEU A 273 -30.02 10.59 -38.83
C LEU A 273 -30.71 9.23 -38.85
N ARG A 274 -30.76 8.58 -37.69
CA ARG A 274 -31.49 7.34 -37.46
C ARG A 274 -32.77 7.68 -36.71
N VAL A 275 -33.87 7.07 -37.13
CA VAL A 275 -35.12 7.12 -36.37
C VAL A 275 -34.89 6.34 -35.08
N MET A 276 -34.79 7.07 -33.98
CA MET A 276 -34.59 6.50 -32.65
C MET A 276 -35.85 6.74 -31.84
N ASP A 277 -36.23 5.76 -31.03
CA ASP A 277 -37.34 5.91 -30.09
C ASP A 277 -36.95 6.90 -28.98
N SER A 278 -37.96 7.46 -28.29
CA SER A 278 -37.74 8.40 -27.19
C SER A 278 -36.86 7.81 -26.09
N LYS A 279 -37.02 6.50 -25.84
CA LYS A 279 -36.25 5.75 -24.84
C LYS A 279 -34.78 5.60 -25.20
N GLY A 280 -34.45 5.28 -26.45
CA GLY A 280 -33.08 5.22 -26.94
C GLY A 280 -32.39 6.59 -26.90
N ALA A 281 -33.12 7.66 -27.21
CA ALA A 281 -32.60 9.03 -27.12
C ALA A 281 -32.22 9.43 -25.69
N GLU A 282 -33.08 9.11 -24.72
CA GLU A 282 -32.82 9.35 -23.30
C GLU A 282 -31.61 8.56 -22.79
N THR A 283 -31.53 7.28 -23.15
CA THR A 283 -30.39 6.40 -22.83
C THR A 283 -29.07 6.98 -23.36
N LEU A 284 -29.03 7.40 -24.63
CA LEU A 284 -27.84 8.01 -25.21
C LEU A 284 -27.46 9.33 -24.54
N GLN A 285 -28.43 10.14 -24.14
CA GLN A 285 -28.17 11.40 -23.45
C GLN A 285 -27.49 11.17 -22.09
N ILE A 286 -27.95 10.18 -21.32
CA ILE A 286 -27.36 9.80 -20.03
C ILE A 286 -25.91 9.30 -20.25
N LEU A 287 -25.71 8.41 -21.21
CA LEU A 287 -24.38 7.84 -21.50
C LEU A 287 -23.39 8.90 -22.01
N ARG A 288 -23.81 9.77 -22.94
CA ARG A 288 -22.98 10.90 -23.43
C ARG A 288 -22.53 11.80 -22.28
N ARG A 289 -23.46 12.15 -21.38
CA ARG A 289 -23.15 12.95 -20.18
C ARG A 289 -22.16 12.24 -19.25
N TYR A 290 -22.30 10.93 -19.09
CA TYR A 290 -21.44 10.13 -18.23
C TYR A 290 -20.01 9.97 -18.80
N PHE A 291 -19.86 9.51 -20.04
CA PHE A 291 -18.54 9.30 -20.66
C PHE A 291 -17.75 10.61 -20.85
N ALA A 292 -18.45 11.74 -21.05
CA ALA A 292 -17.83 13.06 -21.06
C ALA A 292 -17.17 13.44 -19.72
N CYS A 293 -17.44 12.72 -18.63
CA CYS A 293 -16.81 12.90 -17.32
C CYS A 293 -15.68 11.90 -17.04
N ILE A 294 -15.48 10.90 -17.88
CA ILE A 294 -14.39 9.94 -17.74
C ILE A 294 -13.14 10.51 -18.44
N PRO A 295 -12.02 10.71 -17.72
CA PRO A 295 -10.74 11.04 -18.33
C PRO A 295 -10.27 9.97 -19.30
N ASP A 296 -9.64 10.40 -20.38
CA ASP A 296 -8.92 9.50 -21.27
C ASP A 296 -7.63 9.01 -20.59
N TYR A 297 -7.77 8.03 -19.70
CA TYR A 297 -6.66 7.45 -18.93
C TYR A 297 -5.63 6.71 -19.79
N LEU A 298 -5.94 6.43 -21.07
CA LEU A 298 -4.97 5.86 -22.00
C LEU A 298 -3.96 6.91 -22.48
N HIS A 299 -4.39 8.16 -22.69
CA HIS A 299 -3.57 9.23 -23.28
C HIS A 299 -3.21 10.38 -22.32
N SER A 300 -3.72 10.35 -21.08
CA SER A 300 -3.43 11.32 -20.02
C SER A 300 -2.89 10.62 -18.76
N SER A 301 -2.66 11.36 -17.67
CA SER A 301 -2.28 10.80 -16.37
C SER A 301 -3.23 9.67 -15.99
N GLY A 302 -2.69 8.45 -15.86
CA GLY A 302 -3.46 7.23 -15.64
C GLY A 302 -4.22 7.28 -14.32
N LEU A 303 -5.36 6.58 -14.26
CA LEU A 303 -6.05 6.36 -13.01
C LEU A 303 -5.19 5.44 -12.14
N THR A 304 -4.92 5.83 -10.89
CA THR A 304 -4.10 5.04 -9.98
C THR A 304 -4.95 4.23 -9.00
N ILE A 305 -4.78 2.91 -9.02
CA ILE A 305 -5.25 1.99 -7.99
C ILE A 305 -4.13 1.83 -6.96
N ARG A 306 -4.49 1.72 -5.67
CA ARG A 306 -3.53 1.60 -4.57
C ARG A 306 -3.69 0.29 -3.83
N ILE A 307 -2.62 -0.49 -3.75
CA ILE A 307 -2.55 -1.68 -2.90
C ILE A 307 -1.69 -1.37 -1.69
N HIS A 308 -2.35 -1.35 -0.53
CA HIS A 308 -1.70 -1.09 0.75
C HIS A 308 -1.06 -2.37 1.29
N CYS A 309 0.24 -2.30 1.57
CA CYS A 309 1.06 -3.40 2.04
C CYS A 309 1.82 -3.03 3.32
N THR A 310 2.17 -4.06 4.06
CA THR A 310 3.03 -4.04 5.24
C THR A 310 4.35 -4.67 4.87
N PHE A 311 5.45 -3.96 5.11
CA PHE A 311 6.82 -4.45 4.91
C PHE A 311 7.45 -4.77 6.27
N ARG A 312 7.88 -6.02 6.45
CA ARG A 312 8.40 -6.59 7.70
C ARG A 312 9.73 -7.29 7.47
N PHE A 313 10.55 -7.31 8.51
CA PHE A 313 11.85 -7.97 8.53
C PHE A 313 11.98 -8.79 9.82
N GLU A 314 12.20 -10.09 9.71
CA GLU A 314 12.30 -11.01 10.87
C GLU A 314 13.75 -11.20 11.29
N SER A 315 14.04 -10.98 12.58
CA SER A 315 15.42 -11.01 13.09
C SER A 315 16.01 -12.42 13.21
N GLU A 316 15.23 -13.39 13.70
CA GLU A 316 15.72 -14.74 14.00
C GLU A 316 16.17 -15.51 12.74
N PRO A 317 15.36 -15.64 11.67
CA PRO A 317 15.78 -16.40 10.50
C PRO A 317 16.90 -15.67 9.74
N PHE A 318 16.91 -14.34 9.77
CA PHE A 318 18.04 -13.55 9.26
C PHE A 318 19.33 -13.85 10.02
N ASN A 319 19.29 -13.86 11.35
CA ASN A 319 20.46 -14.16 12.17
C ASN A 319 20.93 -15.61 12.01
N HIS A 320 20.04 -16.57 11.77
CA HIS A 320 20.45 -17.95 11.45
C HIS A 320 21.11 -18.04 10.06
N ALA A 321 20.61 -17.26 9.10
CA ALA A 321 21.12 -17.26 7.73
C ALA A 321 22.47 -16.53 7.59
N TRP A 322 22.63 -15.39 8.26
CA TRP A 322 23.75 -14.47 8.11
C TRP A 322 24.66 -14.40 9.34
N GLY A 323 24.26 -15.03 10.45
CA GLY A 323 25.04 -15.12 11.67
C GLY A 323 26.31 -15.93 11.42
N SER A 324 27.46 -15.32 11.69
CA SER A 324 28.73 -16.04 11.71
C SER A 324 28.74 -16.97 12.92
N ASP A 325 29.02 -18.26 12.71
CA ASP A 325 29.52 -19.17 13.75
C ASP A 325 30.77 -18.54 14.40
N SER A 326 30.58 -17.83 15.51
CA SER A 326 31.65 -17.20 16.28
C SER A 326 31.23 -17.17 17.75
N PRO A 327 31.73 -18.10 18.59
CA PRO A 327 31.47 -18.09 20.01
C PRO A 327 32.39 -17.03 20.64
N VAL A 328 31.96 -15.77 20.65
CA VAL A 328 32.54 -14.79 21.57
C VAL A 328 31.58 -14.68 22.74
N SER A 329 31.84 -15.48 23.77
CA SER A 329 31.28 -15.29 25.10
C SER A 329 31.69 -13.91 25.63
N GLY A 330 30.77 -12.95 25.53
CA GLY A 330 30.78 -11.68 26.23
C GLY A 330 29.33 -11.36 26.57
N SER A 331 29.03 -11.21 27.86
CA SER A 331 27.67 -11.05 28.36
C SER A 331 27.01 -9.75 27.85
N ASP A 332 26.12 -9.86 26.87
CA ASP A 332 24.73 -9.33 26.87
C ASP A 332 24.04 -9.71 25.53
N GLY A 333 23.83 -11.01 25.30
CA GLY A 333 23.34 -11.54 24.01
C GLY A 333 21.83 -11.41 23.78
N ALA A 334 21.15 -10.44 24.39
CA ALA A 334 19.69 -10.35 24.40
C ALA A 334 19.08 -9.22 23.55
N ASP A 335 19.84 -8.23 23.07
CA ASP A 335 19.26 -6.95 22.59
C ASP A 335 19.77 -6.42 21.22
N GLU A 336 20.58 -7.15 20.45
CA GLU A 336 21.01 -6.68 19.12
C GLU A 336 20.08 -7.20 18.01
N LEU A 337 19.01 -6.45 17.74
CA LEU A 337 18.15 -6.70 16.57
C LEU A 337 18.83 -6.16 15.30
N PRO A 338 18.91 -6.95 14.21
CA PRO A 338 19.49 -6.51 12.95
C PRO A 338 18.65 -5.40 12.32
N ALA A 339 19.26 -4.50 11.56
CA ALA A 339 18.55 -3.49 10.79
C ALA A 339 18.90 -3.49 9.29
N LEU A 340 17.93 -3.05 8.48
CA LEU A 340 18.10 -2.78 7.05
C LEU A 340 18.00 -1.28 6.77
N TYR A 341 18.88 -0.80 5.89
CA TYR A 341 18.99 0.60 5.50
C TYR A 341 18.80 0.77 4.00
N ALA A 342 18.23 1.91 3.62
CA ALA A 342 18.01 2.33 2.25
C ALA A 342 17.36 1.22 1.40
N VAL A 343 16.30 0.61 1.94
CA VAL A 343 15.57 -0.46 1.27
C VAL A 343 14.89 0.13 0.04
N THR A 344 15.15 -0.49 -1.11
CA THR A 344 14.47 -0.20 -2.37
C THR A 344 13.67 -1.42 -2.78
N ILE A 345 12.36 -1.24 -2.94
CA ILE A 345 11.44 -2.27 -3.42
C ILE A 345 11.08 -1.94 -4.86
N THR A 346 11.39 -2.85 -5.78
CA THR A 346 11.08 -2.72 -7.20
C THR A 346 10.03 -3.75 -7.61
N PHE A 347 9.21 -3.36 -8.58
CA PHE A 347 8.05 -4.10 -9.00
C PHE A 347 8.08 -4.37 -10.50
N SER A 348 7.69 -5.57 -10.90
CA SER A 348 7.38 -5.91 -12.28
C SER A 348 6.04 -6.65 -12.31
N SER A 349 5.24 -6.42 -13.35
CA SER A 349 3.88 -6.95 -13.44
C SER A 349 3.71 -7.89 -14.62
N SER A 350 2.94 -8.96 -14.44
CA SER A 350 2.50 -9.85 -15.52
C SER A 350 1.29 -9.31 -16.29
N ALA A 351 0.55 -8.35 -15.73
CA ALA A 351 -0.61 -7.70 -16.34
C ALA A 351 -0.31 -6.26 -16.76
N GLN A 352 -1.25 -5.64 -17.49
CA GLN A 352 -1.06 -4.34 -18.13
C GLN A 352 -1.21 -3.16 -17.15
N PHE A 353 -0.31 -3.06 -16.15
CA PHE A 353 -0.32 -2.00 -15.11
C PHE A 353 0.61 -0.80 -15.38
N GLY A 354 1.13 -0.66 -16.61
CA GLY A 354 2.11 0.37 -16.92
C GLY A 354 3.41 0.20 -16.10
N LYS A 355 4.18 1.29 -15.93
CA LYS A 355 5.40 1.29 -15.11
C LYS A 355 5.02 1.54 -13.65
N ILE A 356 5.29 0.57 -12.78
CA ILE A 356 5.05 0.69 -11.35
C ILE A 356 6.27 1.38 -10.70
N PRO A 357 6.07 2.48 -9.94
CA PRO A 357 7.17 3.18 -9.27
C PRO A 357 7.75 2.32 -8.12
N SER A 358 9.06 2.42 -7.90
CA SER A 358 9.71 1.77 -6.77
C SER A 358 9.34 2.44 -5.45
N CYS A 359 9.27 1.67 -4.37
CA CYS A 359 9.09 2.18 -3.03
C CYS A 359 10.42 2.19 -2.27
N HIS A 360 10.60 3.15 -1.38
CA HIS A 360 11.80 3.30 -0.58
C HIS A 360 11.45 3.31 0.91
N VAL A 361 12.03 2.39 1.68
CA VAL A 361 11.94 2.36 3.13
C VAL A 361 13.33 2.74 3.67
N PRO A 362 13.50 3.94 4.26
CA PRO A 362 14.82 4.41 4.69
C PRO A 362 15.47 3.47 5.69
N PHE A 363 14.72 3.01 6.71
CA PHE A 363 15.21 2.17 7.77
C PHE A 363 14.12 1.22 8.27
N ILE A 364 14.48 -0.01 8.61
CA ILE A 364 13.61 -0.95 9.32
C ILE A 364 14.44 -1.80 10.29
N LEU A 365 13.91 -2.03 11.48
CA LEU A 365 14.51 -2.90 12.50
C LEU A 365 13.89 -4.30 12.42
N GLY A 366 14.67 -5.34 12.69
CA GLY A 366 14.18 -6.72 12.73
C GLY A 366 13.20 -6.95 13.87
N GLU A 367 12.09 -7.63 13.59
CA GLU A 367 11.09 -8.03 14.59
C GLU A 367 11.70 -9.03 15.59
N PRO A 368 11.55 -8.82 16.91
CA PRO A 368 12.05 -9.76 17.91
C PRO A 368 11.26 -11.08 17.93
N PRO A 369 11.90 -12.20 18.31
CA PRO A 369 11.23 -13.50 18.38
C PRO A 369 10.07 -13.47 19.39
N GLY A 370 8.87 -13.84 18.94
CA GLY A 370 7.68 -13.94 19.79
C GLY A 370 6.67 -12.79 19.69
N SER A 371 6.91 -11.75 18.88
CA SER A 371 5.90 -10.70 18.60
C SER A 371 4.75 -11.16 17.68
N GLY A 372 4.84 -12.38 17.14
CA GLY A 372 3.85 -12.97 16.22
C GLY A 372 2.57 -13.53 16.85
N MET A 373 2.34 -13.34 18.16
CA MET A 373 1.04 -13.65 18.74
C MET A 373 0.02 -12.58 18.33
N GLU A 374 -0.73 -12.93 17.29
CA GLU A 374 -2.05 -12.45 16.89
C GLU A 374 -2.81 -11.70 18.01
N ILE A 375 -2.66 -10.39 18.06
CA ILE A 375 -3.66 -9.50 18.68
C ILE A 375 -4.25 -8.71 17.53
N ILE A 376 -5.48 -9.08 17.13
CA ILE A 376 -6.35 -8.21 16.34
C ILE A 376 -6.70 -7.01 17.25
N PRO A 377 -6.29 -5.76 16.95
CA PRO A 377 -6.86 -4.62 17.62
C PRO A 377 -7.97 -4.07 16.73
N ILE A 378 -9.20 -4.25 17.20
CA ILE A 378 -10.34 -3.45 16.77
C ILE A 378 -10.09 -2.02 17.28
N ASP A 379 -9.32 -1.21 16.55
CA ASP A 379 -9.63 0.20 16.29
C ASP A 379 -8.62 0.80 15.29
N ASN A 380 -9.13 1.51 14.29
CA ASN A 380 -8.43 1.83 13.05
C ASN A 380 -8.00 3.31 13.00
N GLN A 381 -7.47 3.84 14.09
CA GLN A 381 -6.92 5.20 14.16
C GLN A 381 -5.60 5.22 14.92
N ASN A 382 -4.52 5.49 14.19
CA ASN A 382 -3.12 5.66 14.66
C ASN A 382 -2.38 4.39 15.11
N ARG A 383 -2.09 3.51 14.15
CA ARG A 383 -0.86 2.70 14.26
C ARG A 383 0.30 3.64 13.93
N GLU A 384 0.92 4.23 14.96
CA GLU A 384 2.25 4.83 14.81
C GLU A 384 3.15 3.82 14.08
N GLU A 385 3.93 4.26 13.09
CA GLU A 385 4.88 3.41 12.39
C GLU A 385 5.79 2.74 13.42
N SER A 386 5.49 1.48 13.77
CA SER A 386 6.36 0.70 14.62
C SER A 386 7.69 0.56 13.90
N SER A 387 8.81 0.74 14.58
CA SER A 387 10.17 0.63 14.00
C SER A 387 10.44 -0.69 13.27
N TYR A 388 9.59 -1.68 13.46
CA TYR A 388 9.68 -3.03 12.93
C TYR A 388 8.86 -3.28 11.65
N CYS A 389 7.99 -2.35 11.27
CA CYS A 389 7.06 -2.52 10.17
C CYS A 389 6.85 -1.19 9.43
N ALA A 390 7.03 -1.19 8.11
CA ALA A 390 6.81 -0.03 7.26
C ALA A 390 5.53 -0.18 6.42
N SER A 391 4.78 0.91 6.26
CA SER A 391 3.63 0.96 5.35
C SER A 391 4.11 1.25 3.92
N VAL A 392 3.79 0.38 2.98
CA VAL A 392 4.16 0.50 1.56
C VAL A 392 2.90 0.54 0.72
N VAL A 393 2.82 1.46 -0.24
CA VAL A 393 1.68 1.56 -1.16
C VAL A 393 2.16 1.31 -2.58
N ILE A 394 1.61 0.28 -3.21
CA ILE A 394 1.87 -0.03 -4.63
C ILE A 394 0.82 0.72 -5.45
N GLU A 395 1.27 1.65 -6.29
CA GLU A 395 0.41 2.42 -7.20
C GLU A 395 0.41 1.80 -8.60
N LEU A 396 -0.78 1.42 -9.09
CA LEU A 396 -0.98 0.73 -10.35
C LEU A 396 -1.79 1.57 -11.33
N GLU A 397 -1.38 1.59 -12.60
CA GLU A 397 -2.14 2.22 -13.68
C GLU A 397 -2.72 1.16 -14.62
N PRO A 398 -3.91 0.59 -14.32
CA PRO A 398 -4.55 -0.41 -15.17
C PRO A 398 -4.84 0.16 -16.57
N ARG A 399 -4.26 -0.48 -17.59
CA ARG A 399 -4.60 -0.25 -18.99
C ARG A 399 -5.78 -1.09 -19.44
N GLU A 400 -6.00 -2.21 -18.76
CA GLU A 400 -7.16 -3.10 -18.90
C GLU A 400 -7.58 -3.63 -17.52
N PRO A 401 -8.87 -3.97 -17.33
CA PRO A 401 -9.37 -4.50 -16.06
C PRO A 401 -9.02 -6.00 -15.91
N SER A 402 -7.72 -6.29 -15.83
CA SER A 402 -7.16 -7.64 -15.83
C SER A 402 -6.35 -7.90 -14.55
N PRO A 403 -6.74 -8.88 -13.71
CA PRO A 403 -5.93 -9.34 -12.59
C PRO A 403 -4.51 -9.75 -13.01
N GLY A 404 -3.54 -9.69 -12.10
CA GLY A 404 -2.16 -10.04 -12.44
C GLY A 404 -1.17 -10.03 -11.28
N LEU A 405 -0.02 -10.68 -11.47
CA LEU A 405 1.01 -10.87 -10.45
C LEU A 405 1.95 -9.69 -10.52
N ILE A 406 2.29 -9.17 -9.36
CA ILE A 406 3.38 -8.23 -9.22
C ILE A 406 4.54 -8.99 -8.60
N ASP A 407 5.53 -9.31 -9.42
CA ASP A 407 6.81 -9.78 -8.94
C ASP A 407 7.50 -8.64 -8.19
N VAL A 408 8.00 -8.97 -7.01
CA VAL A 408 8.62 -8.03 -6.09
C VAL A 408 10.08 -8.43 -5.94
N SER A 409 10.98 -7.46 -6.04
CA SER A 409 12.37 -7.63 -5.63
C SER A 409 12.78 -6.51 -4.71
N VAL A 410 13.68 -6.81 -3.79
CA VAL A 410 14.18 -5.86 -2.81
C VAL A 410 15.69 -5.77 -2.89
N ALA A 411 16.23 -4.58 -2.64
CA ALA A 411 17.64 -4.33 -2.41
C ALA A 411 17.80 -3.47 -1.16
N ALA A 412 18.66 -3.87 -0.23
CA ALA A 412 18.87 -3.19 1.04
C ALA A 412 20.33 -3.29 1.50
N ASN A 413 20.78 -2.34 2.30
CA ASN A 413 22.08 -2.43 2.98
C ASN A 413 21.88 -2.99 4.39
N THR A 414 22.70 -3.97 4.76
CA THR A 414 22.79 -4.46 6.14
C THR A 414 23.69 -3.55 6.97
N GLU A 415 23.64 -3.69 8.31
CA GLU A 415 24.56 -3.02 9.24
C GLU A 415 26.04 -3.27 8.93
N ASN A 416 26.36 -4.40 8.32
CA ASN A 416 27.70 -4.82 7.92
C ASN A 416 28.17 -4.21 6.58
N CYS A 417 27.43 -3.25 6.03
CA CYS A 417 27.70 -2.64 4.72
C CYS A 417 27.62 -3.64 3.54
N GLN A 418 27.00 -4.80 3.74
CA GLN A 418 26.71 -5.74 2.67
C GLN A 418 25.39 -5.36 2.02
N VAL A 419 25.33 -5.45 0.68
CA VAL A 419 24.10 -5.28 -0.08
C VAL A 419 23.41 -6.62 -0.17
N LEU A 420 22.20 -6.68 0.35
CA LEU A 420 21.30 -7.80 0.20
C LEU A 420 20.34 -7.47 -0.94
N SER A 421 20.17 -8.39 -1.89
CA SER A 421 19.20 -8.23 -2.98
C SER A 421 18.63 -9.57 -3.41
N GLY A 422 17.35 -9.58 -3.78
CA GLY A 422 16.68 -10.79 -4.21
C GLY A 422 15.19 -10.60 -4.46
N PRO A 423 14.53 -11.63 -5.02
CA PRO A 423 13.09 -11.66 -5.14
C PRO A 423 12.43 -11.85 -3.77
N LEU A 424 11.19 -11.36 -3.65
CA LEU A 424 10.28 -11.63 -2.54
C LEU A 424 9.05 -12.39 -3.07
N LYS A 425 8.16 -12.79 -2.16
CA LYS A 425 6.86 -13.35 -2.54
C LYS A 425 6.09 -12.33 -3.40
N PRO A 426 5.57 -12.73 -4.58
CA PRO A 426 4.81 -11.83 -5.44
C PRO A 426 3.50 -11.39 -4.78
N ILE A 427 3.01 -10.22 -5.18
CA ILE A 427 1.73 -9.67 -4.74
C ILE A 427 0.68 -9.90 -5.83
N THR A 428 -0.40 -10.58 -5.46
CA THR A 428 -1.55 -10.79 -6.34
C THR A 428 -2.39 -9.53 -6.42
N VAL A 429 -2.76 -9.10 -7.64
CA VAL A 429 -3.77 -8.07 -7.90
C VAL A 429 -5.08 -8.76 -8.30
N GLY A 430 -6.12 -8.60 -7.49
CA GLY A 430 -7.45 -9.18 -7.76
C GLY A 430 -8.28 -8.30 -8.69
N ILE A 431 -9.38 -8.86 -9.19
CA ILE A 431 -10.35 -8.07 -9.97
C ILE A 431 -11.05 -7.06 -9.07
N GLU A 432 -11.25 -7.40 -7.79
CA GLU A 432 -11.88 -6.55 -6.79
C GLU A 432 -11.04 -5.31 -6.43
N ASP A 433 -9.71 -5.35 -6.64
CA ASP A 433 -8.85 -4.17 -6.47
C ASP A 433 -9.16 -3.07 -7.49
N MET A 434 -9.79 -3.44 -8.61
CA MET A 434 -10.18 -2.54 -9.69
C MET A 434 -11.60 -2.00 -9.55
N PHE A 435 -12.33 -2.43 -8.53
CA PHE A 435 -13.71 -1.99 -8.34
C PHE A 435 -13.75 -0.55 -7.87
N MET A 436 -14.34 0.30 -8.71
CA MET A 436 -14.48 1.72 -8.44
C MET A 436 -15.91 2.17 -8.61
N LYS A 437 -16.26 3.29 -7.97
CA LYS A 437 -17.54 3.95 -8.19
C LYS A 437 -17.48 4.71 -9.51
N ALA A 438 -18.57 4.65 -10.26
CA ALA A 438 -18.72 5.47 -11.46
C ALA A 438 -18.67 6.97 -11.12
N SER A 439 -17.99 7.74 -11.98
CA SER A 439 -17.86 9.20 -11.87
C SER A 439 -19.23 9.88 -11.90
N ILE A 440 -19.37 10.95 -11.14
CA ILE A 440 -20.59 11.77 -11.08
C ILE A 440 -20.35 13.05 -11.88
N PRO A 441 -21.20 13.39 -12.85
CA PRO A 441 -21.16 14.68 -13.54
C PRO A 441 -21.22 15.86 -12.56
N PRO A 442 -20.44 16.93 -12.78
CA PRO A 442 -20.30 18.05 -11.82
C PRO A 442 -21.61 18.84 -11.63
N ASP A 443 -22.55 18.73 -12.55
CA ASP A 443 -23.86 19.36 -12.56
C ASP A 443 -24.93 18.55 -11.80
N THR A 444 -24.61 17.35 -11.31
CA THR A 444 -25.55 16.53 -10.53
C THR A 444 -25.70 17.07 -9.10
N PRO A 445 -26.91 17.44 -8.65
CA PRO A 445 -27.12 17.92 -7.29
C PRO A 445 -26.90 16.80 -6.28
N LYS A 446 -26.33 17.12 -5.10
CA LYS A 446 -26.03 16.15 -4.04
C LYS A 446 -27.23 15.28 -3.63
N LYS A 447 -28.44 15.82 -3.65
CA LYS A 447 -29.68 15.08 -3.33
C LYS A 447 -30.13 14.12 -4.45
N GLY A 448 -29.66 14.31 -5.68
CA GLY A 448 -30.04 13.52 -6.86
C GLY A 448 -29.06 12.41 -7.23
N VAL A 449 -27.99 12.21 -6.45
CA VAL A 449 -26.93 11.23 -6.78
C VAL A 449 -27.45 9.79 -6.84
N ALA A 450 -28.35 9.41 -5.93
CA ALA A 450 -28.92 8.06 -5.92
C ALA A 450 -29.75 7.79 -7.20
N MET A 451 -30.60 8.74 -7.58
CA MET A 451 -31.38 8.66 -8.83
C MET A 451 -30.48 8.61 -10.06
N TYR A 452 -29.45 9.46 -10.08
CA TYR A 452 -28.47 9.46 -11.17
C TYR A 452 -27.81 8.09 -11.37
N TYR A 453 -27.38 7.43 -10.29
CA TYR A 453 -26.78 6.10 -10.41
C TYR A 453 -27.79 5.06 -10.90
N GLN A 454 -29.06 5.14 -10.48
CA GLN A 454 -30.11 4.23 -10.94
C GLN A 454 -30.39 4.41 -12.43
N ASP A 455 -30.50 5.66 -12.90
CA ASP A 455 -30.71 5.98 -14.31
C ASP A 455 -29.50 5.55 -15.15
N LEU A 456 -28.28 5.77 -14.64
CA LEU A 456 -27.05 5.31 -15.27
C LEU A 456 -26.97 3.77 -15.36
N PHE A 457 -27.34 3.06 -14.29
CA PHE A 457 -27.39 1.59 -14.31
C PHE A 457 -28.37 1.11 -15.38
N ARG A 458 -29.58 1.67 -15.45
CA ARG A 458 -30.58 1.30 -16.48
C ARG A 458 -30.06 1.58 -17.88
N ALA A 459 -29.47 2.75 -18.11
CA ALA A 459 -28.89 3.13 -19.40
C ALA A 459 -27.75 2.19 -19.84
N LEU A 460 -26.80 1.88 -18.94
CA LEU A 460 -25.70 0.95 -19.23
C LEU A 460 -26.20 -0.49 -19.40
N TRP A 461 -27.18 -0.90 -18.60
CA TRP A 461 -27.80 -2.22 -18.69
C TRP A 461 -28.44 -2.42 -20.07
N GLU A 462 -29.23 -1.46 -20.53
CA GLU A 462 -29.86 -1.47 -21.86
C GLU A 462 -28.82 -1.38 -22.97
N ALA A 463 -27.80 -0.55 -22.83
CA ALA A 463 -26.76 -0.42 -23.86
C ALA A 463 -25.88 -1.67 -24.00
N CYS A 464 -25.75 -2.49 -22.95
CA CYS A 464 -25.09 -3.79 -23.01
C CYS A 464 -25.98 -4.90 -23.60
N ASP A 465 -27.25 -4.61 -23.93
CA ASP A 465 -28.14 -5.54 -24.61
C ASP A 465 -27.78 -5.62 -26.11
N SER A 466 -27.53 -6.81 -26.64
CA SER A 466 -27.20 -7.03 -28.06
C SER A 466 -28.32 -6.63 -29.03
N SER A 467 -29.54 -6.39 -28.56
CA SER A 467 -30.65 -5.85 -29.36
C SER A 467 -30.67 -4.32 -29.44
N SER A 468 -29.81 -3.63 -28.69
CA SER A 468 -29.78 -2.18 -28.64
C SER A 468 -28.95 -1.60 -29.81
N ASN A 469 -29.45 -0.55 -30.45
CA ASN A 469 -28.75 0.16 -31.52
C ASN A 469 -27.51 0.96 -31.02
N THR A 470 -27.26 0.95 -29.70
CA THR A 470 -26.18 1.68 -29.01
C THR A 470 -24.79 1.09 -29.22
N GLY A 471 -24.66 -0.18 -29.63
CA GLY A 471 -23.35 -0.84 -29.86
C GLY A 471 -22.54 -0.26 -31.04
N ARG A 472 -23.12 0.65 -31.83
CA ARG A 472 -22.44 1.36 -32.93
C ARG A 472 -22.12 2.83 -32.59
N GLU A 473 -22.48 3.28 -31.40
CA GLU A 473 -22.25 4.66 -30.95
C GLU A 473 -20.89 4.77 -30.26
N THR A 474 -20.21 5.89 -30.48
CA THR A 474 -18.94 6.21 -29.81
C THR A 474 -19.12 7.42 -28.92
N PHE A 475 -18.74 7.30 -27.66
CA PHE A 475 -18.85 8.35 -26.66
C PHE A 475 -17.49 9.05 -26.48
N PRO A 476 -17.39 10.37 -26.66
CA PRO A 476 -16.14 11.09 -26.45
C PRO A 476 -15.77 11.11 -24.96
N LEU A 477 -14.49 10.86 -24.66
CA LEU A 477 -13.93 10.96 -23.31
C LEU A 477 -13.45 12.39 -23.03
N SER A 478 -13.37 12.74 -21.75
CA SER A 478 -12.82 14.04 -21.34
C SER A 478 -11.32 14.12 -21.66
N GLY A 479 -10.87 15.26 -22.20
CA GLY A 479 -9.49 15.46 -22.67
C GLY A 479 -9.27 15.26 -24.18
N GLY A 480 -10.30 14.80 -24.92
CA GLY A 480 -10.48 15.13 -26.34
C GLY A 480 -9.70 14.31 -27.38
N LYS A 481 -9.08 13.17 -27.03
CA LYS A 481 -8.42 12.29 -28.03
C LYS A 481 -9.05 10.90 -28.12
N GLY A 482 -9.51 10.32 -27.02
CA GLY A 482 -10.15 9.00 -26.98
C GLY A 482 -11.67 9.03 -27.06
N SER A 483 -12.24 7.92 -27.55
CA SER A 483 -13.67 7.61 -27.50
C SER A 483 -13.89 6.20 -26.95
N ALA A 484 -15.01 6.00 -26.27
CA ALA A 484 -15.46 4.70 -25.76
C ALA A 484 -16.61 4.15 -26.63
N ALA A 485 -16.64 2.84 -26.82
CA ALA A 485 -17.75 2.13 -27.44
C ALA A 485 -18.21 1.03 -26.48
N ILE A 486 -19.51 0.81 -26.38
CA ILE A 486 -20.09 -0.19 -25.49
C ILE A 486 -20.33 -1.46 -26.29
N ASN A 487 -19.49 -2.47 -26.07
CA ASN A 487 -19.64 -3.79 -26.66
C ASN A 487 -20.14 -4.78 -25.60
N GLY A 488 -21.46 -4.74 -25.38
CA GLY A 488 -22.13 -5.50 -24.33
C GLY A 488 -22.01 -7.02 -24.48
N THR A 489 -21.72 -7.69 -23.36
CA THR A 489 -21.74 -9.14 -23.19
C THR A 489 -22.60 -9.51 -21.99
N ARG A 490 -23.22 -10.69 -22.03
CA ARG A 490 -24.09 -11.21 -20.96
C ARG A 490 -23.55 -12.50 -20.39
N SER A 491 -23.73 -12.66 -19.09
CA SER A 491 -23.52 -13.92 -18.39
C SER A 491 -24.58 -14.09 -17.31
N VAL A 492 -24.75 -15.31 -16.81
CA VAL A 492 -25.70 -15.65 -15.74
C VAL A 492 -25.02 -16.64 -14.81
N LYS A 493 -25.13 -16.42 -13.50
CA LYS A 493 -24.67 -17.33 -12.45
C LYS A 493 -25.80 -17.60 -11.46
N LEU A 494 -26.04 -18.86 -11.16
CA LEU A 494 -26.94 -19.26 -10.08
C LEU A 494 -26.11 -19.50 -8.82
N MET A 495 -26.50 -18.86 -7.73
CA MET A 495 -25.86 -19.00 -6.41
C MET A 495 -26.83 -19.70 -5.47
N GLU A 496 -26.50 -20.91 -5.04
CA GLU A 496 -27.35 -21.72 -4.15
C GLU A 496 -27.06 -21.39 -2.68
N VAL A 497 -27.37 -20.16 -2.28
CA VAL A 497 -27.13 -19.65 -0.92
C VAL A 497 -28.35 -18.98 -0.33
N THR A 498 -28.42 -19.01 1.00
CA THR A 498 -29.48 -18.30 1.73
C THR A 498 -29.33 -16.79 1.58
N PRO A 499 -30.44 -16.04 1.60
CA PRO A 499 -30.44 -14.57 1.56
C PRO A 499 -29.54 -13.93 2.62
N LYS A 500 -29.47 -14.54 3.81
CA LYS A 500 -28.65 -14.04 4.92
C LYS A 500 -27.15 -14.04 4.56
N VAL A 501 -26.67 -15.11 3.92
CA VAL A 501 -25.26 -15.24 3.50
C VAL A 501 -24.96 -14.22 2.40
N LEU A 502 -25.84 -14.14 1.38
CA LEU A 502 -25.69 -13.17 0.30
C LEU A 502 -25.65 -11.72 0.81
N ILE A 503 -26.62 -11.34 1.65
CA ILE A 503 -26.73 -9.98 2.20
C ILE A 503 -25.46 -9.63 2.98
N GLY A 504 -24.99 -10.54 3.85
CA GLY A 504 -23.75 -10.32 4.59
C GLY A 504 -22.53 -10.13 3.69
N ALA A 505 -22.43 -10.89 2.60
CA ALA A 505 -21.33 -10.77 1.65
C ALA A 505 -21.40 -9.46 0.85
N VAL A 506 -22.58 -9.08 0.36
CA VAL A 506 -22.79 -7.81 -0.33
C VAL A 506 -22.48 -6.65 0.60
N GLU A 507 -23.00 -6.64 1.83
CA GLU A 507 -22.76 -5.56 2.79
C GLU A 507 -21.28 -5.38 3.11
N ARG A 508 -20.52 -6.48 3.10
CA ARG A 508 -19.09 -6.47 3.39
C ARG A 508 -18.24 -6.01 2.20
N TYR A 509 -18.53 -6.48 1.00
CA TYR A 509 -17.63 -6.32 -0.16
C TYR A 509 -18.19 -5.43 -1.27
N LEU A 510 -19.52 -5.36 -1.43
CA LEU A 510 -20.17 -4.68 -2.56
C LEU A 510 -21.05 -3.49 -2.16
N ALA A 511 -21.22 -3.19 -0.87
CA ALA A 511 -22.13 -2.16 -0.35
C ALA A 511 -21.97 -0.80 -1.01
N SER A 512 -20.73 -0.43 -1.35
CA SER A 512 -20.39 0.85 -1.96
C SER A 512 -20.85 0.97 -3.42
N PHE A 513 -21.11 -0.16 -4.09
CA PHE A 513 -21.48 -0.28 -5.50
C PHE A 513 -22.96 -0.60 -5.71
N VAL A 514 -23.73 -0.84 -4.65
CA VAL A 514 -25.18 -1.02 -4.74
C VAL A 514 -25.83 0.30 -5.14
N VAL A 515 -26.72 0.24 -6.12
CA VAL A 515 -27.38 1.41 -6.72
C VAL A 515 -28.86 1.46 -6.38
N SER A 516 -29.54 0.32 -6.45
CA SER A 516 -30.93 0.22 -6.03
C SER A 516 -31.29 -1.17 -5.52
N VAL A 517 -32.30 -1.20 -4.66
CA VAL A 517 -32.89 -2.41 -4.10
C VAL A 517 -34.40 -2.32 -4.26
N ALA A 518 -35.00 -3.39 -4.76
CA ALA A 518 -36.44 -3.53 -4.95
C ALA A 518 -36.98 -4.73 -4.18
N GLY A 519 -38.25 -4.67 -3.75
CA GLY A 519 -38.96 -5.75 -3.08
C GLY A 519 -39.01 -5.59 -1.56
N ASP A 520 -40.22 -5.56 -1.01
CA ASP A 520 -40.47 -5.13 0.38
C ASP A 520 -39.70 -5.95 1.42
N SER A 521 -39.56 -7.26 1.19
CA SER A 521 -38.83 -8.16 2.09
C SER A 521 -37.34 -7.81 2.13
N LEU A 522 -36.69 -7.67 0.97
CA LEU A 522 -35.27 -7.33 0.87
C LEU A 522 -34.98 -5.90 1.34
N VAL A 523 -35.86 -4.94 0.99
CA VAL A 523 -35.77 -3.53 1.42
C VAL A 523 -35.82 -3.44 2.94
N THR A 524 -36.76 -4.15 3.59
CA THR A 524 -36.92 -4.11 5.04
C THR A 524 -35.67 -4.63 5.76
N VAL A 525 -35.09 -5.73 5.28
CA VAL A 525 -33.88 -6.33 5.88
C VAL A 525 -32.68 -5.39 5.74
N LEU A 526 -32.39 -4.91 4.52
CA LEU A 526 -31.21 -4.08 4.26
C LEU A 526 -31.32 -2.69 4.90
N ARG A 527 -32.52 -2.10 4.96
CA ARG A 527 -32.75 -0.84 5.67
C ARG A 527 -32.54 -1.00 7.18
N GLY A 528 -32.91 -2.15 7.74
CA GLY A 528 -32.69 -2.48 9.15
C GLY A 528 -31.21 -2.57 9.53
N ASN A 529 -30.36 -3.10 8.65
CA ASN A 529 -28.92 -3.23 8.90
C ASN A 529 -28.17 -1.89 8.82
N GLY A 530 -28.63 -0.97 7.95
CA GLY A 530 -28.09 0.39 7.86
C GLY A 530 -26.68 0.51 7.27
N VAL A 531 -26.14 -0.55 6.64
CA VAL A 531 -24.83 -0.53 5.96
C VAL A 531 -24.91 0.16 4.60
N ILE A 532 -25.90 -0.24 3.78
CA ILE A 532 -26.13 0.33 2.44
C ILE A 532 -26.91 1.64 2.58
N LYS A 533 -26.35 2.74 2.05
CA LYS A 533 -26.92 4.10 2.14
C LYS A 533 -26.81 4.83 0.81
N ASN A 534 -27.62 5.87 0.63
CA ASN A 534 -27.63 6.72 -0.55
C ASN A 534 -27.96 5.99 -1.86
N ILE A 535 -28.89 5.03 -1.78
CA ILE A 535 -29.40 4.24 -2.91
C ILE A 535 -30.89 4.49 -3.12
N VAL A 536 -31.43 4.04 -4.25
CA VAL A 536 -32.88 4.09 -4.49
C VAL A 536 -33.54 2.83 -3.95
N TRP A 537 -34.54 3.01 -3.09
CA TRP A 537 -35.38 1.94 -2.56
C TRP A 537 -36.69 1.90 -3.34
N GLU A 538 -36.89 0.84 -4.12
CA GLU A 538 -38.13 0.58 -4.85
C GLU A 538 -39.01 -0.32 -3.96
N GLU A 539 -39.81 0.29 -3.08
CA GLU A 539 -40.88 -0.41 -2.36
C GLU A 539 -41.99 -0.73 -3.35
N SER A 540 -42.50 -1.96 -3.33
CA SER A 540 -43.66 -2.30 -4.14
C SER A 540 -44.84 -1.54 -3.57
N VAL A 541 -45.31 -0.51 -4.29
CA VAL A 541 -46.69 -0.06 -4.09
C VAL A 541 -47.53 -1.29 -4.40
N SER A 542 -48.28 -1.77 -3.40
CA SER A 542 -49.28 -2.81 -3.58
C SER A 542 -50.35 -2.30 -4.54
N ASP A 543 -50.03 -2.33 -5.83
CA ASP A 543 -50.99 -2.25 -6.91
C ASP A 543 -51.34 -3.69 -7.29
N ASP A 544 -52.44 -4.16 -6.72
CA ASP A 544 -53.27 -5.16 -7.38
C ASP A 544 -53.75 -4.58 -8.72
N SER A 545 -52.87 -4.49 -9.75
CA SER A 545 -53.25 -4.34 -11.17
C SER A 545 -52.07 -4.17 -12.17
N VAL A 546 -50.86 -4.70 -11.94
CA VAL A 546 -49.89 -4.77 -13.05
C VAL A 546 -50.00 -6.12 -13.75
N GLY A 547 -50.78 -6.11 -14.83
CA GLY A 547 -50.97 -7.24 -15.74
C GLY A 547 -49.66 -7.76 -16.31
N ALA A 548 -49.67 -9.06 -16.60
CA ALA A 548 -48.59 -9.86 -17.14
C ALA A 548 -48.19 -9.51 -18.60
N ASP A 549 -48.31 -8.26 -19.03
CA ASP A 549 -48.06 -7.81 -20.41
C ASP A 549 -46.97 -6.73 -20.45
N ALA A 550 -45.73 -7.09 -20.12
CA ALA A 550 -44.53 -6.33 -20.51
C ALA A 550 -43.25 -7.18 -20.41
N LEU A 551 -43.28 -8.42 -20.88
CA LEU A 551 -42.08 -9.16 -21.26
C LEU A 551 -42.18 -9.45 -22.76
N VAL A 552 -41.21 -8.96 -23.52
CA VAL A 552 -41.09 -9.10 -24.98
C VAL A 552 -41.39 -10.54 -25.44
N PRO A 553 -42.11 -10.73 -26.57
CA PRO A 553 -42.55 -12.04 -27.03
C PRO A 553 -41.36 -12.91 -27.44
N TYR A 554 -41.05 -13.92 -26.62
CA TYR A 554 -40.38 -15.11 -27.13
C TYR A 554 -41.43 -15.98 -27.82
N SER A 555 -41.21 -16.25 -29.11
CA SER A 555 -41.97 -17.24 -29.86
C SER A 555 -41.86 -18.61 -29.16
N PRO A 556 -42.97 -19.35 -28.96
CA PRO A 556 -43.00 -20.56 -28.14
C PRO A 556 -42.49 -21.83 -28.84
N ASP A 557 -41.91 -21.73 -30.04
CA ASP A 557 -41.48 -22.91 -30.81
C ASP A 557 -39.98 -23.14 -30.68
N ASN A 558 -39.55 -23.64 -29.50
CA ASN A 558 -38.48 -24.63 -29.31
C ASN A 558 -38.10 -24.73 -27.83
N ASN A 559 -38.99 -25.30 -27.02
CA ASN A 559 -38.59 -25.87 -25.74
C ASN A 559 -38.00 -27.27 -25.99
N LEU A 560 -36.68 -27.39 -25.90
CA LEU A 560 -36.02 -28.66 -25.59
C LEU A 560 -36.37 -29.01 -24.14
N GLN A 561 -37.53 -29.64 -23.93
CA GLN A 561 -37.86 -30.29 -22.68
C GLN A 561 -37.06 -31.60 -22.59
N LEU A 562 -36.12 -31.66 -21.66
CA LEU A 562 -35.63 -32.94 -21.15
C LEU A 562 -36.79 -33.60 -20.40
N GLN A 563 -37.46 -34.54 -21.06
CA GLN A 563 -38.41 -35.45 -20.42
C GLN A 563 -37.61 -36.40 -19.52
N LEU A 564 -37.69 -36.20 -18.20
CA LEU A 564 -37.48 -37.30 -17.28
C LEU A 564 -38.68 -38.24 -17.42
N ILE A 565 -38.42 -39.48 -17.79
CA ILE A 565 -39.41 -40.54 -17.85
C ILE A 565 -39.68 -40.98 -16.40
N ASP A 566 -40.90 -40.73 -15.92
CA ASP A 566 -41.45 -41.31 -14.69
C ASP A 566 -41.90 -42.75 -15.01
N ASP A 567 -41.46 -43.71 -14.20
CA ASP A 567 -41.98 -45.08 -14.19
C ASP A 567 -42.51 -45.39 -12.78
N ASP A 568 -43.69 -46.01 -12.77
CA ASP A 568 -44.39 -46.68 -11.66
C ASP A 568 -45.22 -45.88 -10.64
N ASP A 569 -46.49 -45.71 -11.03
CA ASP A 569 -47.71 -46.22 -10.36
C ASP A 569 -47.66 -46.52 -8.84
N ILE A 570 -48.48 -45.81 -8.07
CA ILE A 570 -49.53 -46.37 -7.18
C ILE A 570 -50.38 -45.18 -6.67
N GLY A 571 -51.67 -45.23 -6.99
CA GLY A 571 -52.63 -44.17 -6.62
C GLY A 571 -52.90 -44.06 -5.13
N VAL A 572 -53.28 -42.84 -4.71
CA VAL A 572 -54.43 -42.50 -3.84
C VAL A 572 -54.46 -40.97 -3.67
N SER A 573 -55.65 -40.41 -3.88
CA SER A 573 -56.11 -39.04 -3.55
C SER A 573 -55.36 -37.83 -4.13
N SER A 574 -56.05 -37.15 -5.05
CA SER A 574 -55.79 -35.76 -5.44
C SER A 574 -55.86 -34.82 -4.24
N GLU A 575 -54.70 -34.42 -3.73
CA GLU A 575 -54.52 -33.10 -3.14
C GLU A 575 -53.68 -32.28 -4.10
N ARG A 576 -54.29 -31.22 -4.63
CA ARG A 576 -53.57 -30.19 -5.37
C ARG A 576 -52.57 -29.57 -4.40
N TYR A 577 -51.32 -30.02 -4.43
CA TYR A 577 -50.20 -29.21 -3.99
C TYR A 577 -50.19 -27.98 -4.90
N GLY A 578 -50.79 -26.90 -4.41
CA GLY A 578 -50.54 -25.58 -4.95
C GLY A 578 -49.04 -25.39 -4.96
N HIS A 579 -48.48 -25.09 -6.12
CA HIS A 579 -47.18 -24.45 -6.22
C HIS A 579 -47.29 -23.16 -5.38
N GLU A 580 -46.90 -23.23 -4.12
CA GLU A 580 -46.61 -22.05 -3.33
C GLU A 580 -45.63 -21.24 -4.16
N SER A 581 -46.04 -20.01 -4.49
CA SER A 581 -45.21 -19.08 -5.24
C SER A 581 -43.84 -19.02 -4.57
N LYS A 582 -42.77 -19.30 -5.34
CA LYS A 582 -41.40 -18.98 -4.92
C LYS A 582 -41.43 -17.53 -4.44
N ARG A 583 -41.36 -17.33 -3.12
CA ARG A 583 -41.35 -15.98 -2.53
C ARG A 583 -40.02 -15.35 -2.89
N ASP A 584 -40.00 -14.64 -4.00
CA ASP A 584 -38.90 -13.76 -4.37
C ASP A 584 -38.79 -12.68 -3.30
N MET A 585 -37.63 -12.52 -2.68
CA MET A 585 -37.44 -11.50 -1.65
C MET A 585 -37.25 -10.12 -2.27
N GLY A 586 -36.79 -10.06 -3.52
CA GLY A 586 -36.53 -8.82 -4.22
C GLY A 586 -35.28 -8.85 -5.10
N VAL A 587 -34.94 -7.69 -5.65
CA VAL A 587 -33.85 -7.52 -6.62
C VAL A 587 -32.85 -6.48 -6.12
N MET A 588 -31.57 -6.77 -6.29
CA MET A 588 -30.49 -5.82 -6.02
C MET A 588 -29.71 -5.50 -7.29
N ARG A 589 -29.42 -4.22 -7.51
CA ARG A 589 -28.66 -3.71 -8.65
C ARG A 589 -27.31 -3.18 -8.19
N VAL A 590 -26.23 -3.74 -8.72
CA VAL A 590 -24.84 -3.37 -8.38
C VAL A 590 -24.14 -2.86 -9.64
N MET A 591 -23.51 -1.69 -9.54
CA MET A 591 -22.80 -1.05 -10.65
C MET A 591 -21.35 -0.78 -10.26
N ILE A 592 -20.42 -1.39 -10.99
CA ILE A 592 -18.99 -1.26 -10.76
C ILE A 592 -18.36 -0.64 -11.99
N PHE A 593 -17.61 0.45 -11.79
CA PHE A 593 -16.71 0.99 -12.79
C PHE A 593 -15.40 0.21 -12.76
N LEU A 594 -14.95 -0.23 -13.93
CA LEU A 594 -13.71 -0.95 -14.16
C LEU A 594 -12.77 -0.07 -15.00
N PRO A 595 -11.65 0.40 -14.43
CA PRO A 595 -10.67 1.18 -15.17
C PRO A 595 -10.15 0.42 -16.41
N PRO A 596 -9.85 1.11 -17.52
CA PRO A 596 -9.87 2.57 -17.66
C PRO A 596 -11.25 3.18 -18.01
N ARG A 597 -12.24 2.40 -18.43
CA ARG A 597 -13.52 2.95 -18.96
C ARG A 597 -14.70 1.97 -19.01
N TYR A 598 -14.52 0.78 -18.46
CA TYR A 598 -15.42 -0.36 -18.59
C TYR A 598 -16.34 -0.47 -17.37
N HIS A 599 -17.32 -1.36 -17.45
CA HIS A 599 -18.38 -1.50 -16.47
C HIS A 599 -18.69 -2.97 -16.22
N LEU A 600 -19.01 -3.28 -14.97
CA LEU A 600 -19.53 -4.57 -14.55
C LEU A 600 -20.83 -4.35 -13.78
N LEU A 601 -21.91 -4.94 -14.29
CA LEU A 601 -23.27 -4.75 -13.79
C LEU A 601 -23.82 -6.08 -13.29
N PHE A 602 -24.32 -6.08 -12.05
CA PHE A 602 -25.04 -7.23 -11.49
C PHE A 602 -26.51 -6.87 -11.24
N LEU A 603 -27.39 -7.75 -11.71
CA LEU A 603 -28.79 -7.81 -11.32
C LEU A 603 -28.99 -9.11 -10.55
N MET A 604 -29.11 -9.01 -9.22
CA MET A 604 -29.24 -10.14 -8.31
C MET A 604 -30.71 -10.31 -7.94
N GLU A 605 -31.35 -11.35 -8.44
CA GLU A 605 -32.72 -11.75 -8.09
C GLU A 605 -32.64 -12.71 -6.89
N VAL A 606 -33.05 -12.24 -5.71
CA VAL A 606 -32.81 -12.90 -4.42
C VAL A 606 -34.03 -13.72 -4.00
N GLY A 607 -33.99 -15.04 -4.23
CA GLY A 607 -35.01 -15.96 -3.73
C GLY A 607 -34.73 -16.49 -2.32
N CYS A 608 -35.68 -17.20 -1.72
CA CYS A 608 -35.50 -17.78 -0.37
C CYS A 608 -34.36 -18.81 -0.26
N ALA A 609 -34.03 -19.52 -1.33
CA ALA A 609 -33.06 -20.62 -1.32
C ALA A 609 -31.89 -20.44 -2.30
N SER A 610 -32.03 -19.53 -3.28
CA SER A 610 -31.05 -19.33 -4.33
C SER A 610 -31.15 -17.91 -4.87
N THR A 611 -30.05 -17.38 -5.38
CA THR A 611 -29.98 -16.07 -6.02
C THR A 611 -29.54 -16.22 -7.48
N LEU A 612 -30.30 -15.65 -8.40
CA LEU A 612 -29.92 -15.59 -9.82
C LEU A 612 -29.19 -14.26 -10.07
N VAL A 613 -27.90 -14.33 -10.43
CA VAL A 613 -27.10 -13.16 -10.78
C VAL A 613 -27.02 -13.06 -12.29
N ARG A 614 -27.69 -12.06 -12.86
CA ARG A 614 -27.49 -11.69 -14.27
C ARG A 614 -26.39 -10.66 -14.36
N ILE A 615 -25.42 -10.90 -15.23
CA ILE A 615 -24.22 -10.10 -15.37
C ILE A 615 -24.22 -9.46 -16.75
N ARG A 616 -23.94 -8.16 -16.81
CA ARG A 616 -23.66 -7.45 -18.07
C ARG A 616 -22.36 -6.66 -17.94
N THR A 617 -21.57 -6.67 -19.01
CA THR A 617 -20.32 -5.92 -19.08
C THR A 617 -20.03 -5.49 -20.51
N ASP A 618 -19.32 -4.39 -20.69
CA ASP A 618 -18.76 -3.91 -21.95
C ASP A 618 -17.31 -4.40 -22.19
N HIS A 619 -16.80 -5.28 -21.32
CA HIS A 619 -15.48 -5.90 -21.42
C HIS A 619 -15.54 -7.40 -21.09
N TRP A 620 -15.89 -8.23 -22.08
CA TRP A 620 -16.06 -9.67 -21.89
C TRP A 620 -14.86 -10.41 -21.23
N PRO A 621 -13.57 -10.04 -21.40
CA PRO A 621 -12.47 -10.77 -20.78
C PRO A 621 -12.53 -10.77 -19.25
N CYS A 622 -13.20 -9.79 -18.61
CA CYS A 622 -13.30 -9.77 -17.16
C CYS A 622 -14.18 -10.90 -16.61
N LEU A 623 -15.10 -11.45 -17.42
CA LEU A 623 -16.07 -12.46 -16.98
C LEU A 623 -15.41 -13.74 -16.45
N ALA A 624 -14.22 -14.08 -16.96
CA ALA A 624 -13.44 -15.22 -16.49
C ALA A 624 -13.08 -15.11 -15.00
N TYR A 625 -12.85 -13.88 -14.51
CA TYR A 625 -12.48 -13.62 -13.12
C TYR A 625 -13.69 -13.36 -12.23
N VAL A 626 -14.80 -12.91 -12.81
CA VAL A 626 -16.05 -12.62 -12.08
C VAL A 626 -16.69 -13.89 -11.54
N ASP A 627 -16.57 -15.01 -12.26
CA ASP A 627 -17.14 -16.28 -11.81
C ASP A 627 -16.50 -16.77 -10.51
N GLU A 628 -15.16 -16.83 -10.48
CA GLU A 628 -14.37 -17.17 -9.29
C GLU A 628 -14.62 -16.17 -8.15
N TYR A 629 -14.73 -14.88 -8.47
CA TYR A 629 -15.05 -13.85 -7.48
C TYR A 629 -16.41 -14.08 -6.83
N LEU A 630 -17.46 -14.37 -7.61
CA LEU A 630 -18.80 -14.60 -7.07
C LEU A 630 -18.87 -15.87 -6.22
N GLU A 631 -18.15 -16.93 -6.58
CA GLU A 631 -18.05 -18.14 -5.76
C GLU A 631 -17.31 -17.89 -4.43
N ALA A 632 -16.18 -17.18 -4.49
CA ALA A 632 -15.41 -16.82 -3.31
C ALA A 632 -16.16 -15.83 -2.40
N LEU A 633 -17.01 -14.98 -2.96
CA LEU A 633 -17.81 -13.99 -2.22
C LEU A 633 -18.77 -14.65 -1.21
N ILE A 634 -19.24 -15.86 -1.50
CA ILE A 634 -20.21 -16.60 -0.68
C ILE A 634 -19.62 -17.79 0.09
N SER A 635 -18.32 -18.03 -0.07
CA SER A 635 -17.55 -19.05 0.65
C SER A 635 -17.01 -18.50 1.97
#